data_AF-A0A7J9XAH2-F1
#
_entry.id   AF-A0A7J9XAH2-F1
#
_cell.length_a   1.000
_cell.length_b   1.000
_cell.length_c   1.000
_cell.angle_alpha   90.00
_cell.angle_beta   90.00
_cell.angle_gamma   90.00
#
_symmetry.space_group_name_H-M   'P 1'
#
loop_
_entity.id
_entity.type
_entity.pdbx_description
1 polymer ?
#
loop_
_entity_poly.entity_id
_entity_poly.type
_entity_poly.pdbx_seq_one_letter_code
_entity_poly.pdbx_strand_id
1 'polypeptide(L)'
;MWHAPHHQWPRAVEDWLRRVGAEAELALVEAEQPGDPHDRLRVVLGARDRQFGDPHELTTVSVPFGRYFTVHTALEHDGTPRILTRLRARLLDLRGIGERAVRNTLDIEHPRLTVRPQQLTLQERATVVTLPGSPYAATTLLDIRKMLPKSSIVQLR
;
A
#
# COMPACT_ATOMS: atom_id res chain seq x y z
N MET A 1 -10.51 -2.78 -23.47
CA MET A 1 -11.60 -3.58 -24.06
C MET A 1 -10.98 -4.86 -24.62
N TRP A 2 -11.28 -6.03 -24.05
CA TRP A 2 -10.64 -7.29 -24.46
C TRP A 2 -11.21 -7.74 -25.82
N HIS A 3 -10.46 -7.57 -26.90
CA HIS A 3 -10.76 -8.22 -28.18
C HIS A 3 -10.10 -9.60 -28.22
N ALA A 4 -10.53 -10.50 -27.34
CA ALA A 4 -10.21 -11.91 -27.52
C ALA A 4 -11.04 -12.43 -28.72
N PRO A 5 -10.44 -13.15 -29.68
CA PRO A 5 -11.21 -13.86 -30.69
C PRO A 5 -12.30 -14.72 -30.04
N HIS A 6 -13.49 -14.81 -30.64
CA HIS A 6 -14.67 -15.43 -29.99
C HIS A 6 -14.43 -16.87 -29.51
N HIS A 7 -13.54 -17.62 -30.18
CA HIS A 7 -13.17 -18.98 -29.77
C HIS A 7 -12.38 -19.05 -28.45
N GLN A 8 -11.84 -17.92 -27.95
CA GLN A 8 -11.10 -17.84 -26.69
C GLN A 8 -11.97 -17.38 -25.52
N TRP A 9 -13.20 -16.93 -25.78
CA TRP A 9 -14.09 -16.39 -24.75
C TRP A 9 -14.42 -17.40 -23.64
N PRO A 10 -14.73 -18.68 -23.92
CA PRO A 10 -15.04 -19.63 -22.85
C PRO A 10 -13.91 -19.72 -21.82
N ARG A 11 -12.67 -19.88 -22.28
CA ARG A 11 -11.48 -19.91 -21.40
C ARG A 11 -11.26 -18.58 -20.68
N ALA A 12 -11.39 -17.46 -21.39
CA ALA A 12 -11.21 -16.14 -20.78
C ALA A 12 -12.25 -15.87 -19.67
N VAL A 13 -13.50 -16.32 -19.86
CA VAL A 13 -14.57 -16.24 -18.87
C VAL A 13 -14.29 -17.18 -17.70
N GLU A 14 -13.89 -18.42 -17.95
CA GLU A 14 -13.49 -19.37 -16.90
C GLU A 14 -12.33 -18.82 -16.05
N ASP A 15 -11.30 -18.26 -16.69
CA ASP A 15 -10.15 -17.65 -16.01
C ASP A 15 -10.55 -16.40 -15.23
N TRP A 16 -11.50 -15.61 -15.74
CA TRP A 16 -12.06 -14.49 -15.01
C TRP A 16 -12.88 -14.95 -13.78
N LEU A 17 -13.79 -15.91 -13.95
CA LEU A 17 -14.58 -16.49 -12.86
C LEU A 17 -13.71 -17.10 -11.78
N ARG A 18 -12.64 -17.83 -12.17
CA ARG A 18 -11.69 -18.40 -11.21
C ARG A 18 -11.00 -17.32 -10.38
N ARG A 19 -10.60 -16.21 -11.01
CA ARG A 19 -9.98 -15.08 -10.31
C ARG A 19 -10.95 -14.37 -9.38
N VAL A 20 -12.19 -14.14 -9.83
CA VAL A 20 -13.25 -13.55 -8.99
C VAL A 20 -13.57 -14.45 -7.80
N GLY A 21 -13.67 -15.77 -8.01
CA GLY A 21 -13.87 -16.75 -6.94
C GLY A 21 -12.75 -16.72 -5.90
N ALA A 22 -11.49 -16.70 -6.34
CA ALA A 22 -10.34 -16.61 -5.44
C ALA A 22 -10.35 -15.31 -4.59
N GLU A 23 -10.72 -14.17 -5.19
CA GLU A 23 -10.85 -12.91 -4.45
C GLU A 23 -12.02 -12.94 -3.46
N ALA A 24 -13.12 -13.60 -3.79
CA ALA A 24 -14.26 -13.77 -2.89
C ALA A 24 -13.92 -14.69 -1.72
N GLU A 25 -13.22 -15.80 -1.95
CA GLU A 25 -12.71 -16.68 -0.90
C GLU A 25 -11.76 -15.93 0.04
N LEU A 26 -10.84 -15.12 -0.51
CA LEU A 26 -9.98 -14.27 0.30
C LEU A 26 -10.77 -13.25 1.13
N ALA A 27 -11.79 -12.61 0.56
CA ALA A 27 -12.64 -11.68 1.30
C ALA A 27 -13.37 -12.36 2.46
N LEU A 28 -13.86 -13.60 2.28
CA LEU A 28 -14.50 -14.38 3.35
C LEU A 28 -13.51 -14.66 4.48
N VAL A 29 -12.32 -15.17 4.17
CA VAL A 29 -11.25 -15.42 5.15
C VAL A 29 -10.86 -14.13 5.88
N GLU A 30 -10.81 -13.01 5.16
CA GLU A 30 -10.51 -11.70 5.75
C GLU A 30 -11.65 -11.21 6.65
N ALA A 31 -12.91 -11.49 6.34
CA ALA A 31 -14.07 -11.11 7.15
C ALA A 31 -14.20 -11.92 8.44
N GLU A 32 -13.74 -13.16 8.46
CA GLU A 32 -13.75 -14.04 9.63
C GLU A 32 -12.67 -13.69 10.66
N GLN A 33 -11.65 -12.91 10.26
CA GLN A 33 -10.60 -12.50 11.18
C GLN A 33 -11.15 -11.53 12.25
N PRO A 34 -10.82 -11.72 13.55
CA PRO A 34 -11.33 -10.86 14.61
C PRO A 34 -11.00 -9.38 14.43
N GLY A 35 -11.97 -8.50 14.73
CA GLY A 35 -11.84 -7.05 14.67
C GLY A 35 -12.40 -6.42 13.38
N ASP A 36 -12.45 -5.09 13.32
CA ASP A 36 -12.91 -4.38 12.12
C ASP A 36 -11.84 -4.48 11.02
N PRO A 37 -12.19 -4.97 9.81
CA PRO A 37 -11.29 -4.92 8.64
C PRO A 37 -10.70 -3.53 8.37
N HIS A 38 -11.41 -2.45 8.70
CA HIS A 38 -10.92 -1.08 8.53
C HIS A 38 -9.66 -0.79 9.34
N ASP A 39 -9.48 -1.45 10.49
CA ASP A 39 -8.33 -1.26 11.38
C ASP A 39 -7.10 -2.03 10.88
N ARG A 40 -7.30 -3.01 10.00
CA ARG A 40 -6.24 -3.82 9.37
C ARG A 40 -5.78 -3.26 8.03
N LEU A 41 -6.36 -2.16 7.56
CA LEU A 41 -5.89 -1.49 6.35
C LEU A 41 -4.50 -0.91 6.55
N ARG A 42 -3.57 -1.23 5.65
CA ARG A 42 -2.16 -0.81 5.70
C ARG A 42 -1.67 -0.32 4.34
N VAL A 43 -0.56 0.39 4.32
CA VAL A 43 0.09 0.91 3.11
C VAL A 43 1.43 0.22 2.91
N VAL A 44 1.61 -0.38 1.74
CA VAL A 44 2.86 -1.05 1.34
C VAL A 44 3.45 -0.39 0.10
N LEU A 45 4.78 -0.45 -0.02
CA LEU A 45 5.51 0.07 -1.18
C LEU A 45 5.89 -1.10 -2.10
N GLY A 46 5.46 -1.02 -3.35
CA GLY A 46 5.85 -1.94 -4.42
C GLY A 46 6.72 -1.26 -5.47
N ALA A 47 7.46 -2.07 -6.25
CA ALA A 47 8.07 -1.58 -7.47
C ALA A 47 6.98 -1.16 -8.46
N ARG A 48 7.22 -0.08 -9.20
CA ARG A 48 6.22 0.42 -10.17
C ARG A 48 6.07 -0.59 -11.31
N ASP A 49 4.91 -1.25 -11.35
CA ASP A 49 4.44 -1.94 -12.54
C ASP A 49 3.90 -0.94 -13.58
N ARG A 50 3.70 -1.38 -14.83
CA ARG A 50 3.07 -0.55 -15.89
C ARG A 50 1.54 -0.70 -15.91
N GLN A 51 0.94 -1.40 -14.95
CA GLN A 51 -0.48 -1.78 -14.95
C GLN A 51 -1.40 -0.74 -14.28
N PHE A 52 -0.86 0.40 -13.83
CA PHE A 52 -1.63 1.59 -13.41
C PHE A 52 -2.49 2.15 -14.56
N GLY A 53 -3.66 1.57 -14.78
CA GLY A 53 -4.55 2.04 -15.82
C GLY A 53 -5.67 1.10 -16.19
N ASP A 54 -5.65 -0.15 -15.72
CA ASP A 54 -6.78 -1.04 -15.97
C ASP A 54 -7.94 -0.70 -15.00
N PRO A 55 -9.16 -0.37 -15.46
CA PRO A 55 -10.29 -0.09 -14.58
C PRO A 55 -10.99 -1.34 -14.02
N HIS A 56 -10.51 -2.56 -14.30
CA HIS A 56 -11.14 -3.81 -13.85
C HIS A 56 -11.30 -3.94 -12.32
N GLU A 57 -12.34 -4.63 -11.86
CA GLU A 57 -12.60 -4.84 -10.41
C GLU A 57 -11.49 -5.66 -9.72
N LEU A 58 -10.73 -6.45 -10.48
CA LEU A 58 -9.55 -7.18 -10.00
C LEU A 58 -8.29 -6.29 -9.89
N THR A 59 -8.41 -4.98 -10.15
CA THR A 59 -7.27 -4.08 -10.02
C THR A 59 -6.97 -3.77 -8.56
N THR A 60 -5.68 -3.63 -8.27
CA THR A 60 -5.22 -3.29 -6.93
C THR A 60 -5.62 -1.87 -6.57
N VAL A 61 -5.93 -1.64 -5.29
CA VAL A 61 -6.13 -0.30 -4.75
C VAL A 61 -4.74 0.31 -4.55
N SER A 62 -4.32 1.13 -5.51
CA SER A 62 -2.95 1.63 -5.55
C SER A 62 -2.83 2.97 -6.27
N VAL A 63 -1.75 3.70 -5.98
CA VAL A 63 -1.41 4.98 -6.62
C VAL A 63 0.09 5.04 -6.94
N PRO A 64 0.49 5.67 -8.07
CA PRO A 64 1.89 5.89 -8.37
C PRO A 64 2.59 6.69 -7.27
N PHE A 65 3.83 6.32 -6.92
CA PHE A 65 4.65 7.04 -5.95
C PHE A 65 6.05 7.30 -6.53
N GLY A 66 6.25 8.54 -7.01
CA GLY A 66 7.47 8.91 -7.71
C GLY A 66 7.67 8.12 -9.01
N ARG A 67 8.93 8.00 -9.45
CA ARG A 67 9.28 7.38 -10.74
C ARG A 67 9.30 5.86 -10.70
N TYR A 68 9.69 5.26 -9.59
CA TYR A 68 10.07 3.85 -9.51
C TYR A 68 9.17 3.01 -8.62
N PHE A 69 8.26 3.63 -7.88
CA PHE A 69 7.46 2.93 -6.90
C PHE A 69 5.96 3.16 -7.07
N THR A 70 5.23 2.29 -6.40
CA THR A 70 3.79 2.35 -6.23
C THR A 70 3.46 2.16 -4.77
N VAL A 71 2.51 2.96 -4.31
CA VAL A 71 1.86 2.74 -3.02
C VAL A 71 0.63 1.88 -3.24
N HIS A 72 0.58 0.71 -2.60
CA HIS A 72 -0.59 -0.16 -2.57
C HIS A 72 -1.25 -0.11 -1.20
N THR A 73 -2.57 -0.17 -1.18
CA THR A 73 -3.29 -0.55 0.03
C THR A 73 -3.29 -2.07 0.17
N ALA A 74 -3.03 -2.54 1.38
CA ALA A 74 -3.09 -3.93 1.75
C ALA A 74 -4.02 -4.11 2.95
N LEU A 75 -4.58 -5.30 3.11
CA LEU A 75 -5.20 -5.73 4.35
C LEU A 75 -4.21 -6.62 5.10
N GLU A 76 -3.94 -6.33 6.35
CA GLU A 76 -3.11 -7.18 7.20
C GLU A 76 -3.89 -8.43 7.62
N HIS A 77 -3.28 -9.59 7.42
CA HIS A 77 -3.80 -10.88 7.85
C HIS A 77 -2.66 -11.68 8.46
N ASP A 78 -2.80 -12.07 9.73
CA ASP A 78 -1.78 -12.73 10.54
C ASP A 78 -0.38 -12.11 10.42
N GLY A 79 -0.32 -10.77 10.54
CA GLY A 79 0.93 -10.01 10.47
C GLY A 79 1.54 -9.89 9.06
N THR A 80 0.86 -10.39 8.04
CA THR A 80 1.31 -10.32 6.64
C THR A 80 0.38 -9.43 5.81
N PRO A 81 0.90 -8.45 5.05
CA PRO A 81 0.07 -7.63 4.17
C PRO A 81 -0.36 -8.40 2.92
N ARG A 82 -1.65 -8.36 2.62
CA ARG A 82 -2.22 -8.85 1.35
C ARG A 82 -2.74 -7.68 0.53
N ILE A 83 -2.17 -7.43 -0.64
CA ILE A 83 -2.56 -6.31 -1.52
C ILE A 83 -4.06 -6.37 -1.78
N LEU A 84 -4.75 -5.26 -1.55
CA LEU A 84 -6.20 -5.15 -1.66
C LEU A 84 -6.61 -4.90 -3.10
N THR A 85 -7.58 -5.65 -3.61
CA THR A 85 -8.24 -5.37 -4.89
C THR A 85 -9.52 -4.56 -4.67
N ARG A 86 -10.02 -3.90 -5.73
CA ARG A 86 -11.30 -3.18 -5.67
C ARG A 86 -12.47 -4.11 -5.38
N LEU A 87 -12.47 -5.32 -5.93
CA LEU A 87 -13.49 -6.34 -5.66
C LEU A 87 -13.50 -6.72 -4.17
N ARG A 88 -12.35 -7.08 -3.60
CA ARG A 88 -12.24 -7.39 -2.16
C ARG A 88 -12.70 -6.23 -1.29
N ALA A 89 -12.28 -5.01 -1.61
CA ALA A 89 -12.71 -3.83 -0.88
C ALA A 89 -14.24 -3.65 -0.89
N ARG A 90 -14.90 -3.94 -2.02
CA ARG A 90 -16.35 -3.88 -2.14
C ARG A 90 -17.05 -4.99 -1.38
N LEU A 91 -16.55 -6.23 -1.45
CA LEU A 91 -17.11 -7.37 -0.72
C LEU A 91 -17.04 -7.17 0.80
N LEU A 92 -16.00 -6.48 1.28
CA LEU A 92 -15.80 -6.14 2.69
C LEU A 92 -16.48 -4.81 3.11
N ASP A 93 -17.25 -4.15 2.23
CA ASP A 93 -17.83 -2.80 2.42
C ASP A 93 -16.83 -1.78 3.00
N LEU A 94 -15.58 -1.81 2.53
CA LEU A 94 -14.54 -0.91 3.02
C LEU A 94 -14.74 0.50 2.47
N ARG A 95 -14.72 1.49 3.38
CA ARG A 95 -14.86 2.91 3.03
C ARG A 95 -13.71 3.73 3.60
N GLY A 96 -13.41 4.86 2.95
CA GLY A 96 -12.30 5.71 3.37
C GLY A 96 -10.94 5.00 3.32
N ILE A 97 -10.79 4.04 2.41
CA ILE A 97 -9.70 3.06 2.35
C ILE A 97 -8.32 3.73 2.46
N GLY A 98 -8.06 4.74 1.62
CA GLY A 98 -6.75 5.41 1.59
C GLY A 98 -6.41 6.15 2.89
N GLU A 99 -7.35 6.95 3.41
CA GLU A 99 -7.15 7.71 4.64
C GLU A 99 -6.90 6.79 5.85
N ARG A 100 -7.70 5.73 5.97
CA ARG A 100 -7.55 4.74 7.05
C ARG A 100 -6.26 3.96 6.93
N ALA A 101 -5.91 3.48 5.74
CA ALA A 101 -4.67 2.76 5.51
C ALA A 101 -3.45 3.60 5.91
N VAL A 102 -3.41 4.89 5.52
CA VAL A 102 -2.33 5.81 5.88
C VAL A 102 -2.27 6.00 7.39
N ARG A 103 -3.41 6.31 8.03
CA ARG A 103 -3.51 6.52 9.48
C ARG A 103 -3.03 5.29 10.26
N ASN A 104 -3.61 4.13 10.00
CA ASN A 104 -3.26 2.89 10.71
C ASN A 104 -1.78 2.53 10.52
N THR A 105 -1.25 2.74 9.31
CA THR A 105 0.18 2.50 9.04
C THR A 105 1.07 3.41 9.86
N LEU A 106 0.72 4.70 9.97
CA LEU A 106 1.48 5.63 10.78
C LEU A 106 1.32 5.32 12.27
N ASP A 107 0.11 5.08 12.76
CA ASP A 107 -0.16 4.82 14.18
C ASP A 107 0.58 3.58 14.69
N ILE A 108 0.65 2.51 13.88
CA ILE A 108 1.29 1.25 14.26
C ILE A 108 2.82 1.29 14.08
N GLU A 109 3.32 1.88 12.98
CA GLU A 109 4.76 1.85 12.69
C GLU A 109 5.52 3.02 13.32
N HIS A 110 4.89 4.16 13.57
CA HIS A 110 5.56 5.35 14.10
C HIS A 110 6.36 5.08 15.39
N PRO A 111 5.83 4.34 16.39
CA PRO A 111 6.58 3.99 17.60
C PRO A 111 7.81 3.12 17.35
N ARG A 112 7.89 2.44 16.20
CA ARG A 112 8.96 1.51 15.83
C ARG A 112 10.06 2.18 15.00
N LEU A 113 9.85 3.43 14.58
CA LEU A 113 10.81 4.17 13.77
C LEU A 113 12.06 4.48 14.57
N THR A 114 13.21 4.19 13.97
CA THR A 114 14.50 4.65 14.48
C THR A 114 14.87 5.94 13.78
N VAL A 115 15.09 7.01 14.55
CA VAL A 115 15.54 8.31 14.06
C VAL A 115 16.95 8.56 14.58
N ARG A 116 17.91 8.77 13.67
CA ARG A 116 19.30 9.04 14.06
C ARG A 116 19.95 10.10 13.17
N PRO A 117 20.82 10.96 13.72
CA PRO A 117 21.68 11.80 12.89
C PRO A 117 22.73 10.92 12.18
N GLN A 118 23.01 11.23 10.92
CA GLN A 118 24.03 10.62 10.08
C GLN A 118 24.88 11.75 9.50
N GLN A 119 26.18 11.72 9.76
CA GLN A 119 27.12 12.60 9.08
C GLN A 119 27.28 12.13 7.63
N LEU A 120 27.03 13.02 6.65
CA LEU A 120 27.22 12.72 5.23
C LEU A 120 28.61 13.16 4.76
N THR A 121 29.05 14.34 5.21
CA THR A 121 30.39 14.90 4.94
C THR A 121 30.89 15.64 6.18
N LEU A 122 32.09 16.22 6.18
CA LEU A 122 32.61 16.98 7.32
C LEU A 122 31.69 18.13 7.79
N GLN A 123 30.84 18.66 6.91
CA GLN A 123 29.95 19.78 7.20
C GLN A 123 28.46 19.41 7.14
N GLU A 124 28.10 18.30 6.51
CA GLU A 124 26.71 17.94 6.28
C GLU A 124 26.22 16.83 7.22
N ARG A 125 25.04 17.05 7.80
CA ARG A 125 24.31 16.07 8.60
C ARG A 125 22.94 15.84 8.00
N ALA A 126 22.54 14.58 7.94
CA ALA A 126 21.19 14.16 7.60
C ALA A 126 20.52 13.50 8.80
N THR A 127 19.21 13.64 8.90
CA THR A 127 18.39 12.80 9.78
C THR A 127 17.98 11.56 9.00
N VAL A 128 18.38 10.39 9.48
CA VAL A 128 17.99 9.11 8.90
C VAL A 128 16.84 8.54 9.72
N VAL A 129 15.72 8.31 9.06
CA VAL A 129 14.54 7.62 9.63
C VAL A 129 14.47 6.24 9.00
N THR A 130 14.60 5.20 9.81
CA THR A 130 14.63 3.80 9.35
C THR A 130 13.67 2.93 10.11
N LEU A 131 13.18 1.90 9.42
CA LEU A 131 12.35 0.86 9.98
C LEU A 131 12.70 -0.47 9.30
N PRO A 132 13.81 -1.10 9.70
CA PRO A 132 14.32 -2.28 9.02
C PRO A 132 13.32 -3.44 9.10
N GLY A 133 13.15 -4.15 7.98
CA GLY A 133 12.29 -5.33 7.88
C GLY A 133 10.78 -5.05 7.81
N SER A 134 10.34 -3.79 7.85
CA SER A 134 8.92 -3.45 7.68
C SER A 134 8.57 -3.38 6.19
N PRO A 135 7.55 -4.13 5.73
CA PRO A 135 7.05 -4.04 4.36
C PRO A 135 6.20 -2.78 4.12
N TYR A 136 5.94 -2.00 5.18
CA TYR A 136 5.02 -0.88 5.17
C TYR A 136 5.70 0.43 4.81
N ALA A 137 5.00 1.27 4.08
CA ALA A 137 5.50 2.54 3.57
C ALA A 137 5.58 3.66 4.64
N ALA A 138 5.70 3.32 5.93
CA ALA A 138 5.64 4.28 7.03
C ALA A 138 6.64 5.43 6.87
N THR A 139 7.91 5.12 6.58
CA THR A 139 8.96 6.12 6.35
C THR A 139 8.69 7.00 5.13
N THR A 140 7.90 6.51 4.16
CA THR A 140 7.52 7.22 2.94
C THR A 140 6.30 8.12 3.17
N LEU A 141 5.40 7.73 4.05
CA LEU A 141 4.21 8.48 4.45
C LEU A 141 4.52 9.63 5.40
N LEU A 142 5.65 9.55 6.13
CA LEU A 142 6.11 10.66 6.95
C LEU A 142 6.45 11.86 6.08
N ASP A 143 5.76 12.97 6.31
CA ASP A 143 6.20 14.26 5.82
C ASP A 143 7.45 14.65 6.62
N ILE A 144 8.62 14.33 6.08
CA ILE A 144 9.93 14.63 6.68
C ILE A 144 10.04 16.12 7.03
N ARG A 145 9.36 17.02 6.31
CA ARG A 145 9.38 18.47 6.61
C ARG A 145 8.75 18.79 7.97
N LYS A 146 7.79 17.99 8.42
CA LYS A 146 7.15 18.13 9.75
C LYS A 146 8.01 17.54 10.87
N MET A 147 9.02 16.73 10.54
CA MET A 147 9.94 16.10 11.51
C MET A 147 11.28 16.83 11.64
N LEU A 148 11.58 17.78 10.77
CA LEU A 148 12.78 18.62 10.90
C LEU A 148 12.60 19.64 12.04
N PRO A 149 13.61 19.88 12.88
CA PRO A 149 13.61 21.03 13.77
C PRO A 149 13.41 22.30 12.94
N LYS A 150 12.51 23.19 13.35
CA LYS A 150 12.22 24.47 12.66
C LYS A 150 13.45 25.37 12.48
N SER A 151 14.56 25.03 13.14
CA SER A 151 15.85 25.73 13.11
C SER A 151 16.81 25.29 11.99
N SER A 152 16.45 24.33 11.13
CA SER A 152 17.35 23.79 10.09
C SER A 152 16.90 24.08 8.66
N ILE A 153 16.33 25.26 8.38
CA ILE A 153 16.13 25.73 7.00
C ILE A 153 17.36 26.56 6.62
N VAL A 154 18.37 25.92 6.04
CA VAL A 154 19.26 26.61 5.10
C VAL A 154 18.64 26.38 3.72
N GLN A 155 18.03 27.44 3.18
CA GLN A 155 17.59 27.47 1.78
C GLN A 155 18.85 27.35 0.89
N LEU A 156 19.02 26.22 0.22
CA LEU A 156 19.89 26.16 -0.94
C LEU A 156 19.08 26.69 -2.14
N ARG A 157 19.51 27.85 -2.63
CA ARG A 157 19.08 28.43 -3.90
C ARG A 157 19.61 27.62 -5.08
#